data_AF-A0A8D4BL79-F1
#
_entry.id   AF-A0A8D4BL79-F1
#
_cell.length_a   1.000
_cell.length_b   1.000
_cell.length_c   1.000
_cell.angle_alpha   90.00
_cell.angle_beta   90.00
_cell.angle_gamma   90.00
#
_symmetry.space_group_name_H-M   'P 1'
#
loop_
_entity.id
_entity.type
_entity.pdbx_description
1 polymer ?
#
loop_
_entity_poly.entity_id
_entity_poly.type
_entity_poly.pdbx_seq_one_letter_code
_entity_poly.pdbx_strand_id
1 'polypeptide(L)'
;MNKRNRWVYLLLAIVIMGAGLLSRKLTPYLPHIVNIYAGDSLWALMIFVSAGFLFPTWKTKMIGMFAIVFCYFIEFTQLYHAPWIDDIRKTALGGLILGYGFLWSDILAYSIGVAVGMSWEYYRYRFKRAA
;
A
#
# COMPACT_ATOMS: atom_id res chain seq x y z
N MET A 1 19.73 13.28 -4.24
CA MET A 1 18.73 12.59 -3.38
C MET A 1 19.45 12.08 -2.15
N ASN A 2 19.17 12.63 -0.97
CA ASN A 2 19.71 12.07 0.27
C ASN A 2 19.26 10.61 0.40
N LYS A 3 20.18 9.72 0.83
CA LYS A 3 19.86 8.31 1.12
C LYS A 3 18.66 8.26 2.07
N ARG A 4 17.63 7.48 1.73
CA ARG A 4 16.51 7.21 2.62
C ARG A 4 17.02 6.52 3.88
N ASN A 5 16.58 7.01 5.05
CA ASN A 5 16.89 6.35 6.32
C ASN A 5 16.01 5.09 6.46
N ARG A 6 16.62 3.91 6.34
CA ARG A 6 15.94 2.61 6.37
C ARG A 6 15.14 2.39 7.66
N TRP A 7 15.62 2.87 8.81
CA TRP A 7 14.93 2.71 10.09
C TRP A 7 13.60 3.46 10.16
N VAL A 8 13.55 4.67 9.58
CA VAL A 8 12.30 5.45 9.50
C VAL A 8 11.28 4.74 8.62
N TYR A 9 11.71 4.19 7.50
CA TYR A 9 10.83 3.44 6.60
C TYR A 9 10.35 2.13 7.22
N LEU A 10 11.22 1.42 7.95
CA LEU A 10 10.85 0.20 8.66
C LEU A 10 9.79 0.49 9.75
N LEU A 11 10.01 1.53 10.55
CA LEU A 11 9.05 1.93 11.58
C LEU A 11 7.70 2.33 10.96
N LEU A 12 7.73 3.11 9.87
CA LEU A 12 6.51 3.45 9.13
C LEU A 12 5.78 2.22 8.61
N ALA A 13 6.50 1.24 8.04
CA ALA A 13 5.89 0.01 7.55
C ALA A 13 5.14 -0.75 8.66
N ILE A 14 5.75 -0.86 9.85
CA ILE A 14 5.12 -1.51 11.01
C ILE A 14 3.87 -0.75 11.47
N VAL A 15 3.96 0.59 11.57
CA VAL A 15 2.82 1.44 11.97
C VAL A 15 1.67 1.32 10.96
N ILE A 16 1.97 1.40 9.66
CA ILE A 16 0.97 1.30 8.59
C ILE A 16 0.34 -0.11 8.57
N MET A 17 1.14 -1.16 8.74
CA MET A 17 0.64 -2.53 8.82
C MET A 17 -0.31 -2.71 10.01
N GLY A 18 0.07 -2.21 11.19
CA GLY A 18 -0.79 -2.21 12.37
C GLY A 18 -2.10 -1.44 12.11
N ALA A 19 -2.01 -0.24 11.54
CA ALA A 19 -3.17 0.58 11.20
C ALA A 19 -4.09 -0.10 10.17
N GLY A 20 -3.54 -0.78 9.16
CA GLY A 20 -4.32 -1.52 8.16
C GLY A 20 -5.08 -2.68 8.77
N LEU A 21 -4.44 -3.45 9.66
CA LEU A 21 -5.08 -4.54 10.38
C LEU A 21 -6.16 -4.04 11.36
N LEU A 22 -5.90 -2.93 12.05
CA LEU A 22 -6.87 -2.25 12.91
C LEU A 22 -8.07 -1.74 12.10
N SER A 23 -7.84 -1.12 10.94
CA SER A 23 -8.90 -0.65 10.05
C SER A 23 -9.84 -1.78 9.64
N ARG A 24 -9.30 -2.98 9.35
CA ARG A 24 -10.11 -4.16 9.00
C ARG A 24 -10.86 -4.76 10.19
N LYS A 25 -10.33 -4.65 11.41
CA LYS A 25 -11.05 -5.04 12.63
C LYS A 25 -12.16 -4.04 13.00
N LEU A 26 -11.95 -2.76 12.71
CA LEU A 26 -12.88 -1.67 13.02
C LEU A 26 -13.92 -1.43 11.93
N THR A 27 -13.91 -2.21 10.85
CA THR A 27 -14.95 -2.24 9.80
C THR A 27 -16.39 -2.11 10.33
N PRO A 28 -16.82 -2.77 11.44
CA PRO A 28 -18.18 -2.63 11.96
C PRO A 28 -18.51 -1.25 12.55
N TYR A 29 -17.51 -0.47 12.95
CA TYR A 29 -17.66 0.81 13.65
C TYR A 29 -17.32 2.02 12.76
N LEU A 30 -16.80 1.79 11.55
CA LEU A 30 -16.38 2.83 10.63
C LEU A 30 -17.51 3.26 9.70
N PRO A 31 -17.59 4.56 9.33
CA PRO A 31 -18.47 5.02 8.26
C PRO A 31 -18.18 4.25 6.97
N HIS A 32 -19.22 3.92 6.21
CA HIS A 32 -19.13 3.09 5.01
C HIS A 32 -18.05 3.54 4.01
N ILE A 33 -17.92 4.86 3.79
CA ILE A 33 -16.89 5.43 2.91
C ILE A 33 -15.49 5.12 3.43
N VAL A 34 -15.23 5.30 4.73
CA VAL A 34 -13.92 5.04 5.32
C VAL A 34 -13.58 3.56 5.24
N ASN A 35 -14.56 2.70 5.50
CA ASN A 35 -14.38 1.26 5.47
C ASN A 35 -13.94 0.74 4.08
N ILE A 36 -14.53 1.27 3.00
CA ILE A 36 -14.17 0.88 1.63
C ILE A 36 -12.73 1.28 1.28
N TYR A 37 -12.30 2.51 1.61
CA TYR A 37 -11.02 3.02 1.10
C TYR A 37 -9.85 2.83 2.07
N ALA A 38 -10.09 2.76 3.38
CA ALA A 38 -9.02 2.86 4.37
C ALA A 38 -8.07 1.66 4.32
N GLY A 39 -8.59 0.44 4.27
CA GLY A 39 -7.78 -0.77 4.22
C GLY A 39 -6.83 -0.78 3.02
N ASP A 40 -7.38 -0.53 1.84
CA ASP A 40 -6.64 -0.60 0.57
C ASP A 40 -5.70 0.60 0.37
N SER A 41 -6.09 1.79 0.83
CA SER A 41 -5.19 2.95 0.84
C SER A 41 -3.97 2.71 1.73
N LEU A 42 -4.18 2.11 2.91
CA LEU A 42 -3.09 1.76 3.83
C LEU A 42 -2.22 0.64 3.27
N TRP A 43 -2.81 -0.34 2.57
CA TRP A 43 -2.06 -1.38 1.87
C TRP A 43 -1.14 -0.79 0.79
N ALA A 44 -1.64 0.06 -0.10
CA ALA A 44 -0.82 0.72 -1.11
C ALA A 44 0.29 1.59 -0.49
N LEU A 45 -0.01 2.30 0.60
CA LEU A 45 0.98 3.08 1.33
C LEU A 45 2.07 2.17 1.93
N MET A 46 1.70 1.00 2.45
CA MET A 46 2.65 0.00 2.95
C MET A 46 3.58 -0.50 1.84
N ILE A 47 3.05 -0.80 0.65
CA ILE A 47 3.87 -1.21 -0.51
C ILE A 47 4.83 -0.08 -0.92
N PHE A 48 4.36 1.16 -0.96
CA PHE A 48 5.20 2.33 -1.25
C PHE A 48 6.36 2.46 -0.26
N VAL A 49 6.08 2.39 1.05
CA VAL A 49 7.11 2.48 2.10
C VAL A 49 8.06 1.29 2.04
N SER A 50 7.57 0.08 1.80
CA SER A 50 8.38 -1.13 1.68
C SER A 50 9.33 -1.06 0.47
N ALA A 51 8.85 -0.59 -0.67
CA ALA A 51 9.69 -0.35 -1.85
C ALA A 51 10.73 0.76 -1.59
N GLY A 52 10.38 1.81 -0.83
CA GLY A 52 11.33 2.84 -0.38
C GLY A 52 12.41 2.31 0.58
N PHE A 53 12.08 1.29 1.39
CA PHE A 53 13.03 0.57 2.25
C PHE A 53 14.00 -0.31 1.44
N LEU A 54 13.46 -1.13 0.52
CA LEU A 54 14.22 -2.05 -0.31
C LEU A 54 15.12 -1.32 -1.33
N PHE A 55 14.59 -0.26 -1.96
CA PHE A 55 15.25 0.47 -3.03
C PHE A 55 15.54 1.93 -2.62
N PRO A 56 16.48 2.20 -1.71
CA PRO A 56 16.76 3.55 -1.19
C PRO A 56 17.34 4.50 -2.24
N THR A 57 17.82 4.00 -3.39
CA THR A 57 18.39 4.78 -4.49
C THR A 57 17.36 5.19 -5.53
N TRP A 58 16.17 4.57 -5.56
CA TRP A 58 15.13 4.86 -6.56
C TRP A 58 14.45 6.19 -6.30
N LYS A 59 14.09 6.89 -7.38
CA LYS A 59 13.34 8.16 -7.30
C LYS A 59 11.96 7.91 -6.68
N THR A 60 11.44 8.85 -5.88
CA THR A 60 10.08 8.81 -5.32
C THR A 60 9.02 8.46 -6.36
N LYS A 61 9.12 9.06 -7.55
CA LYS A 61 8.22 8.77 -8.68
C LYS A 61 8.30 7.31 -9.13
N MET A 62 9.49 6.70 -9.16
CA MET A 62 9.64 5.29 -9.55
C MET A 62 9.03 4.35 -8.51
N ILE A 63 9.16 4.67 -7.23
CA ILE A 63 8.54 3.86 -6.15
C ILE A 63 7.02 4.03 -6.13
N GLY A 64 6.52 5.25 -6.36
CA GLY A 64 5.09 5.47 -6.54
C GLY A 64 4.52 4.66 -7.71
N MET A 65 5.19 4.72 -8.87
CA MET A 65 4.79 3.93 -10.04
C MET A 65 4.85 2.44 -9.77
N PHE A 66 5.91 1.94 -9.12
CA PHE A 66 6.02 0.54 -8.73
C PHE A 66 4.87 0.13 -7.80
N ALA A 67 4.55 0.93 -6.79
CA ALA A 67 3.49 0.61 -5.84
C ALA A 67 2.11 0.56 -6.52
N ILE A 68 1.78 1.51 -7.40
CA ILE A 68 0.52 1.49 -8.17
C ILE A 68 0.47 0.26 -9.08
N VAL A 69 1.51 0.03 -9.87
CA VAL A 69 1.56 -1.11 -10.80
C VAL A 69 1.45 -2.43 -10.04
N PHE A 70 2.10 -2.55 -8.89
CA PHE A 70 2.03 -3.73 -8.04
C PHE A 70 0.63 -3.97 -7.49
N CYS A 71 -0.03 -2.94 -6.96
CA CYS A 71 -1.41 -3.06 -6.44
C CYS A 71 -2.40 -3.38 -7.55
N TYR A 72 -2.29 -2.72 -8.70
CA TYR A 72 -3.16 -3.00 -9.86
C TYR A 72 -2.91 -4.40 -10.42
N PHE A 73 -1.65 -4.84 -10.46
CA PHE A 73 -1.32 -6.19 -10.88
C PHE A 73 -1.97 -7.23 -9.98
N ILE A 74 -1.90 -7.05 -8.65
CA ILE A 74 -2.61 -7.89 -7.68
C ILE A 74 -4.11 -7.89 -7.97
N GLU A 75 -4.72 -6.74 -8.23
CA GLU A 75 -6.15 -6.68 -8.58
C GLU A 75 -6.50 -7.41 -9.87
N PHE A 76 -5.67 -7.28 -10.91
CA PHE A 76 -5.87 -8.04 -12.15
C PHE A 76 -5.74 -9.55 -11.92
N THR A 77 -4.91 -10.00 -10.98
CA THR A 77 -4.85 -11.44 -10.64
C THR A 77 -6.16 -11.94 -10.05
N GLN A 78 -7.06 -11.08 -9.56
CA GLN A 78 -8.37 -11.46 -9.03
C GLN A 78 -9.38 -11.82 -10.12
N LEU A 79 -9.15 -11.36 -11.35
CA LEU A 79 -9.93 -11.77 -12.53
C LEU A 79 -9.45 -13.11 -13.11
N TYR A 80 -8.34 -13.64 -12.60
CA TYR A 80 -7.75 -14.89 -13.06
C TYR A 80 -8.11 -16.05 -12.12
N HIS A 81 -8.95 -16.96 -12.59
CA HIS A 81 -9.53 -18.07 -11.79
C HIS A 81 -8.97 -19.43 -12.22
N ALA A 82 -7.67 -19.65 -12.00
CA ALA A 82 -7.08 -20.97 -12.14
C ALA A 82 -7.08 -21.71 -10.79
N PRO A 83 -7.22 -23.05 -10.77
CA PRO A 83 -7.30 -23.81 -9.51
C PRO A 83 -6.13 -23.52 -8.55
N TRP A 84 -4.91 -23.37 -9.08
CA TRP A 84 -3.72 -23.12 -8.27
C TRP A 84 -3.73 -21.75 -7.58
N ILE A 85 -4.26 -20.70 -8.21
CA ILE A 85 -4.29 -19.35 -7.61
C ILE A 85 -5.44 -19.24 -6.61
N ASP A 86 -6.57 -19.89 -6.91
CA ASP A 86 -7.71 -19.94 -6.00
C ASP A 86 -7.37 -20.74 -4.73
N ASP A 87 -6.57 -21.81 -4.85
CA ASP A 87 -6.08 -22.54 -3.68
C ASP A 87 -5.15 -21.69 -2.79
N ILE A 88 -4.34 -20.81 -3.39
CA ILE A 88 -3.54 -19.84 -2.62
C ILE A 88 -4.46 -18.83 -1.94
N ARG A 89 -5.49 -18.30 -2.63
CA ARG A 89 -6.46 -17.34 -2.06
C ARG A 89 -7.25 -17.90 -0.87
N LYS A 90 -7.50 -19.22 -0.85
CA LYS A 90 -8.15 -19.89 0.29
C LYS A 90 -7.29 -19.90 1.56
N THR A 91 -5.97 -19.69 1.44
CA THR A 91 -5.10 -19.56 2.61
C THR A 91 -5.24 -18.16 3.22
N ALA A 92 -5.14 -18.05 4.55
CA ALA A 92 -5.27 -16.76 5.25
C ALA A 92 -4.25 -15.72 4.76
N LEU A 93 -3.02 -16.14 4.47
CA LEU A 93 -1.97 -15.26 3.95
C LEU A 93 -2.21 -14.89 2.49
N GLY A 94 -2.59 -15.86 1.66
CA GLY A 94 -2.86 -15.62 0.24
C GLY A 94 -4.07 -14.70 0.04
N GLY A 95 -5.16 -14.89 0.78
CA GLY A 95 -6.31 -14.00 0.74
C GLY A 95 -6.02 -12.58 1.27
N LEU A 96 -5.10 -12.43 2.23
CA LEU A 96 -4.68 -11.11 2.72
C LEU A 96 -3.85 -10.34 1.68
N ILE A 97 -3.01 -11.06 0.92
CA ILE A 97 -2.08 -10.46 -0.06
C ILE A 97 -2.74 -10.29 -1.43
N LEU A 98 -3.47 -11.31 -1.90
CA LEU A 98 -4.07 -11.37 -3.24
C LEU A 98 -5.49 -10.81 -3.30
N GLY A 99 -6.14 -10.63 -2.15
CA GLY A 99 -7.55 -10.23 -2.04
C GLY A 99 -8.53 -11.35 -2.41
N TYR A 100 -9.82 -11.02 -2.39
CA TYR A 100 -10.91 -11.98 -2.61
C TYR A 100 -11.83 -11.64 -3.80
N GLY A 101 -11.82 -10.40 -4.29
CA GLY A 101 -12.70 -9.98 -5.37
C GLY A 101 -12.44 -8.56 -5.84
N PHE A 102 -12.50 -8.35 -7.15
CA PHE A 102 -12.09 -7.11 -7.79
C PHE A 102 -13.09 -5.98 -7.50
N LEU A 103 -12.60 -4.86 -6.97
CA LEU A 103 -13.39 -3.65 -6.77
C LEU A 103 -12.75 -2.44 -7.44
N TRP A 104 -13.57 -1.68 -8.19
CA TRP A 104 -13.14 -0.41 -8.78
C TRP A 104 -12.76 0.65 -7.73
N SER A 105 -13.33 0.56 -6.52
CA SER A 105 -12.94 1.40 -5.39
C SER A 105 -11.48 1.24 -5.04
N ASP A 106 -10.90 0.07 -5.26
CA ASP A 106 -9.55 -0.25 -4.80
C ASP A 106 -8.52 0.45 -5.68
N ILE A 107 -8.81 0.60 -6.97
CA ILE A 107 -8.03 1.43 -7.90
C ILE A 107 -7.91 2.87 -7.39
N LEU A 108 -9.00 3.45 -6.90
CA LEU A 108 -9.02 4.78 -6.30
C LEU A 108 -8.29 4.80 -4.95
N ALA A 109 -8.55 3.81 -4.08
CA ALA A 109 -7.90 3.67 -2.78
C ALA A 109 -6.37 3.62 -2.91
N TYR A 110 -5.87 2.78 -3.82
CA TYR A 110 -4.44 2.64 -4.07
C TYR A 110 -3.82 3.92 -4.59
N SER A 111 -4.52 4.64 -5.47
CA SER A 111 -4.09 5.94 -5.98
C SER A 111 -3.93 6.95 -4.83
N ILE A 112 -4.90 7.00 -3.91
CA ILE A 112 -4.86 7.85 -2.72
C ILE A 112 -3.68 7.46 -1.81
N GLY A 113 -3.54 6.17 -1.50
CA GLY A 113 -2.47 5.66 -0.65
C GLY A 113 -1.07 6.02 -1.17
N VAL A 114 -0.84 5.83 -2.48
CA VAL A 114 0.43 6.20 -3.11
C VAL A 114 0.63 7.72 -3.15
N ALA A 115 -0.41 8.50 -3.46
CA ALA A 115 -0.33 9.96 -3.47
C ALA A 115 0.05 10.52 -2.09
N VAL A 116 -0.49 9.95 -1.01
CA VAL A 116 -0.12 10.29 0.37
C VAL A 116 1.35 9.98 0.63
N GLY A 117 1.83 8.79 0.25
CA GLY A 117 3.24 8.41 0.39
C GLY A 117 4.20 9.33 -0.36
N MET A 118 3.86 9.67 -1.60
CA MET A 118 4.63 10.61 -2.42
C MET A 118 4.64 12.02 -1.82
N SER A 119 3.51 12.48 -1.31
CA SER A 119 3.37 13.79 -0.68
C SER A 119 4.22 13.87 0.58
N TRP A 120 4.15 12.87 1.46
CA TRP A 120 4.99 12.77 2.66
C TRP A 120 6.48 12.85 2.31
N GLU A 121 6.91 12.10 1.29
CA GLU A 121 8.31 12.11 0.89
C GLU A 121 8.73 13.47 0.30
N TYR A 122 7.84 14.11 -0.49
CA TYR A 122 8.05 15.46 -1.01
C TYR A 122 8.19 16.51 0.10
N TYR A 123 7.30 16.50 1.10
CA TYR A 123 7.39 17.39 2.25
C TYR A 123 8.71 17.20 3.00
N ARG A 124 9.13 15.94 3.23
CA ARG A 124 10.41 15.64 3.89
C ARG A 124 11.60 16.19 3.11
N TYR A 125 11.58 16.09 1.78
CA TYR A 125 12.63 16.67 0.92
C TYR A 125 12.62 18.20 0.97
N ARG A 126 11.43 18.83 0.98
CA ARG A 126 11.31 20.29 1.04
C ARG A 126 11.85 20.87 2.35
N PHE A 127 11.55 20.22 3.49
CA PHE A 127 12.07 20.62 4.80
C PHE A 127 13.59 20.48 4.89
N LYS A 128 14.17 19.37 4.41
CA LYS A 128 15.64 19.18 4.39
C LYS A 128 16.42 20.11 3.45
N ARG A 129 15.74 20.81 2.53
CA ARG A 129 16.36 21.86 1.70
C ARG A 129 16.22 23.26 2.32
N ALA A 130 15.34 23.43 3.30
CA ALA A 130 15.06 24.69 3.97
C ALA A 130 15.86 24.89 5.27
N ALA A 131 16.36 23.80 5.85
CA ALA A 131 17.32 23.76 6.95
C ALA A 131 18.73 23.51 6.40
#